data_AF-A0A517ZNI8-F1
#
_entry.id   AF-A0A517ZNI8-F1
#
_cell.length_a   1.000
_cell.length_b   1.000
_cell.length_c   1.000
_cell.angle_alpha   90.00
_cell.angle_beta   90.00
_cell.angle_gamma   90.00
#
_symmetry.space_group_name_H-M   'P 1'
#
loop_
_entity.id
_entity.type
_entity.pdbx_description
1 polymer ?
#
loop_
_entity_poly.entity_id
_entity_poly.type
_entity_poly.pdbx_seq_one_letter_code
_entity_poly.pdbx_strand_id
1 'polypeptide(L)'
;MTKCSICEHANPPLARECESCGMQLTLDSDAAAADGRIQDRVHQLVAEGNKIEAIKLYREQTGCGLVEAKNAVEALLRGETPPPVAPRPQISSSIDQDIVALLHEGRKIEAIKLYIDQVGGGLRDAKLAVDTLAREHGIEAAGKSGGCLSLLILGLTLTATAGYLLT
;
A
#
# COMPACT_ATOMS: atom_id res chain seq x y z
N MET A 1 25.33 -22.65 -4.22
CA MET A 1 24.91 -24.07 -4.33
C MET A 1 23.47 -24.14 -3.83
N THR A 2 22.59 -24.79 -4.59
CA THR A 2 21.17 -24.91 -4.25
C THR A 2 20.93 -26.30 -3.67
N LYS A 3 20.46 -26.38 -2.42
CA LYS A 3 20.13 -27.67 -1.80
C LYS A 3 18.77 -28.16 -2.30
N CYS A 4 18.70 -29.42 -2.71
CA CYS A 4 17.43 -30.06 -3.03
C CYS A 4 16.58 -30.23 -1.77
N SER A 5 15.31 -29.85 -1.82
CA SER A 5 14.36 -30.01 -0.71
C SER A 5 13.93 -31.46 -0.47
N ILE A 6 14.17 -32.36 -1.43
CA ILE A 6 13.76 -33.78 -1.33
C ILE A 6 14.89 -34.67 -0.82
N CYS A 7 16.11 -34.52 -1.35
CA CYS A 7 17.22 -35.42 -1.05
C CYS A 7 18.45 -34.71 -0.43
N GLU A 8 18.33 -33.40 -0.13
CA GLU A 8 19.39 -32.56 0.44
C GLU A 8 20.68 -32.44 -0.38
N HIS A 9 20.71 -33.01 -1.59
CA HIS A 9 21.85 -32.93 -2.49
C HIS A 9 22.19 -31.48 -2.85
N ALA A 10 23.47 -31.15 -2.86
CA ALA A 10 23.97 -29.83 -3.20
C ALA A 10 24.17 -29.74 -4.72
N ASN A 11 23.33 -28.94 -5.38
CA ASN A 11 23.37 -28.76 -6.83
C ASN A 11 24.16 -27.50 -7.22
N PRO A 12 24.75 -27.47 -8.44
CA PRO A 12 25.40 -26.26 -8.96
C PRO A 12 24.41 -25.09 -9.03
N PRO A 13 24.91 -23.83 -8.97
CA PRO A 13 24.05 -22.66 -9.17
C PRO A 13 23.34 -22.75 -10.52
N LEU A 14 22.04 -22.41 -10.56
CA LEU A 14 21.17 -22.45 -11.74
C LEU A 14 20.76 -23.86 -12.25
N ALA A 15 21.04 -24.93 -11.50
CA ALA A 15 20.50 -26.25 -11.83
C ALA A 15 18.96 -26.22 -11.88
N ARG A 16 18.36 -26.65 -13.00
CA ARG A 16 16.90 -26.72 -13.17
C ARG A 16 16.29 -27.96 -12.55
N GLU A 17 17.10 -29.01 -12.39
CA GLU A 17 16.71 -30.29 -11.81
C GLU A 17 17.84 -30.78 -10.90
N CYS A 18 17.49 -31.59 -9.90
CA CYS A 18 18.46 -32.19 -9.02
C CYS A 18 19.20 -33.33 -9.72
N GLU A 19 20.52 -33.23 -9.81
CA GLU A 19 21.36 -34.23 -10.48
C GLU A 19 21.29 -35.61 -9.80
N SER A 20 20.88 -35.66 -8.53
CA SER A 20 20.79 -36.90 -7.76
C SER A 20 19.42 -37.56 -7.76
N CYS A 21 18.32 -36.80 -7.82
CA CYS A 21 16.96 -37.36 -7.68
C CYS A 21 15.98 -36.93 -8.78
N GLY A 22 16.40 -36.04 -9.69
CA GLY A 22 15.57 -35.55 -10.80
C GLY A 22 14.49 -34.55 -10.42
N MET A 23 14.43 -34.09 -9.16
CA MET A 23 13.42 -33.11 -8.75
C MET A 23 13.67 -31.74 -9.38
N GLN A 24 12.63 -31.07 -9.90
CA GLN A 24 12.71 -29.68 -10.35
C GLN A 24 13.15 -28.76 -9.18
N LEU A 25 14.24 -28.01 -9.36
CA LEU A 25 14.82 -27.10 -8.34
C LEU A 25 14.42 -25.64 -8.55
N THR A 26 13.38 -25.41 -9.35
CA THR A 26 12.97 -24.06 -9.74
C THR A 26 12.43 -23.30 -8.53
N LEU A 27 13.10 -22.19 -8.20
CA LEU A 27 12.61 -21.17 -7.27
C LEU A 27 11.60 -20.21 -7.96
N ASP A 28 11.35 -20.39 -9.27
CA ASP A 28 10.71 -19.39 -10.13
C ASP A 28 9.47 -19.89 -10.90
N SER A 29 9.14 -21.20 -10.83
CA SER A 29 8.04 -21.80 -11.61
C SER A 29 6.66 -21.38 -11.11
N ASP A 30 6.50 -21.20 -9.81
CA ASP A 30 5.22 -20.80 -9.22
C ASP A 30 4.94 -19.31 -9.42
N ALA A 31 5.98 -18.47 -9.40
CA ALA A 31 5.89 -17.03 -9.65
C ALA A 31 5.57 -16.75 -11.12
N ALA A 32 6.26 -17.41 -12.06
CA ALA A 32 5.97 -17.27 -13.49
C ALA A 32 4.55 -17.77 -13.84
N ALA A 33 4.09 -18.85 -13.21
CA ALA A 33 2.72 -19.34 -13.36
C ALA A 33 1.69 -18.39 -12.72
N ALA A 34 2.03 -17.75 -11.59
CA ALA A 34 1.18 -16.73 -10.97
C ALA A 34 1.07 -15.48 -11.85
N ASP A 35 2.18 -14.99 -12.39
CA ASP A 35 2.21 -13.85 -13.30
C ASP A 35 1.36 -14.11 -14.55
N GLY A 36 1.48 -15.30 -15.16
CA GLY A 36 0.61 -15.69 -16.27
C GLY A 36 -0.89 -15.64 -15.92
N ARG A 37 -1.28 -16.18 -14.76
CA ARG A 37 -2.69 -16.13 -14.29
C ARG A 37 -3.19 -14.70 -14.06
N ILE A 38 -2.34 -13.82 -13.52
CA ILE A 38 -2.66 -12.40 -13.31
C ILE A 38 -2.88 -11.73 -14.67
N GLN A 39 -2.00 -11.97 -15.64
CA GLN A 39 -2.09 -11.42 -16.99
C GLN A 39 -3.38 -11.84 -17.69
N ASP A 40 -3.69 -13.14 -17.70
CA ASP A 40 -4.92 -13.67 -18.31
C ASP A 40 -6.18 -13.00 -17.75
N ARG A 41 -6.23 -12.83 -16.42
CA ARG A 41 -7.37 -12.20 -15.76
C ARG A 41 -7.47 -10.70 -16.04
N VAL A 42 -6.33 -10.01 -16.12
CA VAL A 42 -6.27 -8.60 -16.54
C VAL A 42 -6.79 -8.44 -17.97
N HIS A 43 -6.38 -9.31 -18.90
CA HIS A 43 -6.85 -9.28 -20.29
C HIS A 43 -8.37 -9.48 -20.38
N GLN A 44 -8.90 -10.44 -19.63
CA GLN A 44 -10.34 -10.68 -19.58
C GLN A 44 -11.10 -9.43 -19.08
N LEU A 45 -10.70 -8.87 -17.95
CA LEU A 45 -11.35 -7.69 -17.37
C LEU A 45 -11.32 -6.49 -18.31
N VAL A 46 -10.21 -6.28 -19.04
CA VAL A 46 -10.14 -5.18 -20.00
C VAL A 46 -11.00 -5.45 -21.24
N ALA A 47 -11.06 -6.69 -21.73
CA ALA A 47 -11.94 -7.07 -22.83
C ALA A 47 -13.42 -6.86 -22.49
N GLU A 48 -13.80 -7.03 -21.22
CA GLU A 48 -15.13 -6.73 -20.68
C GLU A 48 -15.37 -5.23 -20.45
N GLY A 49 -14.38 -4.36 -20.70
CA GLY A 49 -14.46 -2.91 -20.45
C GLY A 49 -14.19 -2.50 -18.99
N ASN A 50 -13.86 -3.45 -18.12
CA ASN A 50 -13.66 -3.27 -16.68
C ASN A 50 -12.21 -2.88 -16.32
N LYS A 51 -11.65 -1.86 -16.99
CA LYS A 51 -10.24 -1.44 -16.82
C LYS A 51 -9.88 -1.07 -15.37
N ILE A 52 -10.81 -0.47 -14.63
CA ILE A 52 -10.57 -0.12 -13.21
C ILE A 52 -10.40 -1.39 -12.36
N GLU A 53 -11.17 -2.42 -12.64
CA GLU A 53 -11.14 -3.70 -11.94
C GLU A 53 -9.87 -4.48 -12.26
N ALA A 54 -9.41 -4.42 -13.51
CA ALA A 54 -8.10 -4.95 -13.91
C ALA A 54 -6.95 -4.31 -13.13
N ILE A 55 -6.97 -2.99 -12.96
CA ILE A 55 -5.97 -2.25 -12.17
C ILE A 55 -6.02 -2.66 -10.69
N LYS A 56 -7.22 -2.80 -10.12
CA LYS A 56 -7.38 -3.25 -8.73
C LYS A 56 -6.81 -4.65 -8.53
N LEU A 57 -7.19 -5.60 -9.38
CA LEU A 57 -6.70 -6.97 -9.32
C LEU A 57 -5.18 -7.03 -9.41
N TYR A 58 -4.58 -6.30 -10.35
CA TYR A 58 -3.13 -6.26 -10.50
C TYR A 58 -2.44 -5.76 -9.22
N ARG A 59 -2.98 -4.72 -8.57
CA ARG A 59 -2.44 -4.22 -7.28
C ARG A 59 -2.57 -5.22 -6.16
N GLU A 60 -3.71 -5.90 -6.06
CA GLU A 60 -3.97 -6.86 -4.98
C GLU A 60 -3.06 -8.08 -5.10
N GLN A 61 -2.77 -8.53 -6.31
CA GLN A 61 -1.92 -9.70 -6.54
C GLN A 61 -0.42 -9.39 -6.46
N THR A 62 0.00 -8.18 -6.82
CA THR A 62 1.42 -7.80 -6.88
C THR A 62 1.88 -6.88 -5.74
N GLY A 63 0.94 -6.28 -4.99
CA GLY A 63 1.22 -5.33 -3.92
C GLY A 63 1.66 -3.93 -4.39
N CYS A 64 1.59 -3.64 -5.70
CA CYS A 64 2.08 -2.37 -6.24
C CYS A 64 1.13 -1.18 -6.02
N GLY A 65 1.69 0.02 -6.14
CA GLY A 65 0.99 1.28 -6.15
C GLY A 65 0.03 1.43 -7.34
N LEU A 66 -0.85 2.43 -7.25
CA LEU A 66 -1.87 2.68 -8.28
C LEU A 66 -1.26 3.06 -9.63
N VAL A 67 -0.21 3.89 -9.62
CA VAL A 67 0.49 4.32 -10.84
C VAL A 67 1.19 3.13 -11.50
N GLU A 68 1.89 2.31 -10.73
CA GLU A 68 2.56 1.10 -11.22
C GLU A 68 1.58 0.11 -11.82
N ALA A 69 0.46 -0.16 -11.14
CA ALA A 69 -0.57 -1.06 -11.66
C ALA A 69 -1.21 -0.55 -12.93
N LYS A 70 -1.50 0.76 -13.00
CA LYS A 70 -2.02 1.36 -14.23
C LYS A 70 -1.03 1.16 -15.38
N ASN A 71 0.24 1.48 -15.15
CA ASN A 71 1.29 1.37 -16.17
C ASN A 71 1.50 -0.10 -16.60
N ALA A 72 1.45 -1.04 -15.66
CA ALA A 72 1.57 -2.47 -15.93
C ALA A 72 0.39 -3.00 -16.74
N VAL A 73 -0.85 -2.66 -16.36
CA VAL A 73 -2.05 -3.00 -17.14
C VAL A 73 -1.99 -2.39 -18.54
N GLU A 74 -1.51 -1.15 -18.68
CA GLU A 74 -1.35 -0.52 -19.99
C GLU A 74 -0.25 -1.16 -20.85
N ALA A 75 0.85 -1.63 -20.25
CA ALA A 75 1.89 -2.39 -20.95
C ALA A 75 1.35 -3.76 -21.43
N LEU A 76 0.64 -4.48 -20.56
CA LEU A 76 0.00 -5.75 -20.91
C LEU A 76 -0.97 -5.60 -22.09
N LEU A 77 -1.73 -4.50 -22.13
CA LEU A 77 -2.64 -4.22 -23.24
C LEU A 77 -1.93 -3.94 -24.57
N ARG A 78 -0.68 -3.46 -24.52
CA ARG A 78 0.15 -3.27 -25.70
C ARG A 78 0.95 -4.53 -26.08
N GLY A 79 0.78 -5.64 -25.34
CA GLY A 79 1.54 -6.86 -25.54
C GLY A 79 3.00 -6.75 -25.09
N GLU A 80 3.29 -5.77 -24.23
CA GLU A 80 4.61 -5.54 -23.68
C GLU A 80 4.73 -6.22 -22.32
N THR A 81 5.95 -6.65 -21.99
CA THR A 81 6.26 -7.12 -20.66
C THR A 81 6.07 -5.95 -19.68
N PRO A 82 5.22 -6.09 -18.64
CA PRO A 82 5.03 -5.04 -17.66
C PRO A 82 6.38 -4.74 -16.99
N PRO A 83 6.65 -3.46 -16.67
CA PRO A 83 7.88 -3.10 -15.99
C PRO A 83 7.99 -3.91 -14.69
N PRO A 84 9.21 -4.34 -14.31
CA PRO A 84 9.40 -5.13 -13.11
C PRO A 84 8.74 -4.39 -11.94
N VAL A 85 7.73 -5.03 -11.37
CA VAL A 85 7.08 -4.53 -10.16
C VAL A 85 8.12 -4.71 -9.06
N ALA A 86 8.78 -3.62 -8.67
CA ALA A 86 9.67 -3.67 -7.53
C ALA A 86 8.81 -4.17 -6.35
N PRO A 87 9.20 -5.28 -5.68
CA PRO A 87 8.55 -5.67 -4.45
C PRO A 87 8.52 -4.44 -3.54
N ARG A 88 7.33 -4.10 -3.02
CA ARG A 88 7.24 -2.99 -2.07
C ARG A 88 8.28 -3.28 -0.98
N PRO A 89 9.27 -2.40 -0.80
CA PRO A 89 10.42 -2.76 0.00
C PRO A 89 9.92 -3.09 1.42
N GLN A 90 10.46 -4.13 2.05
CA GLN A 90 10.05 -4.57 3.42
C GLN A 90 10.18 -3.46 4.49
N ILE A 91 10.80 -2.35 4.10
CA ILE A 91 10.74 -1.03 4.69
C ILE A 91 9.29 -0.61 5.02
N SER A 92 8.25 -1.16 4.37
CA SER A 92 6.86 -0.87 4.71
C SER A 92 6.54 -1.15 6.18
N SER A 93 7.07 -2.22 6.78
CA SER A 93 6.80 -2.54 8.19
C SER A 93 7.42 -1.56 9.18
N SER A 94 8.63 -1.04 8.91
CA SER A 94 9.26 -0.03 9.77
C SER A 94 8.66 1.36 9.53
N ILE A 95 8.37 1.70 8.27
CA ILE A 95 7.67 2.94 7.91
C ILE A 95 6.29 2.98 8.56
N ASP A 96 5.54 1.87 8.54
CA ASP A 96 4.21 1.82 9.14
C ASP A 96 4.29 2.03 10.66
N GLN A 97 5.31 1.47 11.33
CA GLN A 97 5.58 1.72 12.75
C GLN A 97 5.91 3.19 13.03
N ASP A 98 6.77 3.80 12.22
CA ASP A 98 7.15 5.22 12.34
C ASP A 98 5.94 6.14 12.09
N ILE A 99 5.10 5.81 11.09
CA ILE A 99 3.85 6.51 10.79
C ILE A 99 2.88 6.42 11.97
N VAL A 100 2.72 5.22 12.54
CA VAL A 100 1.86 4.98 13.70
C VAL A 100 2.37 5.76 14.92
N ALA A 101 3.69 5.79 15.17
CA ALA A 101 4.28 6.59 16.23
C ALA A 101 3.97 8.10 16.05
N LEU A 102 4.17 8.62 14.84
CA LEU A 102 3.83 10.01 14.51
C LEU A 102 2.34 10.30 14.69
N LEU A 103 1.47 9.34 14.38
CA LEU A 103 0.03 9.47 14.58
C LEU A 103 -0.34 9.51 16.06
N HIS A 104 0.27 8.68 16.90
CA HIS A 104 0.10 8.73 18.36
C HIS A 104 0.56 10.07 18.95
N GLU A 105 1.57 10.70 18.36
CA GLU A 105 2.04 12.05 18.73
C GLU A 105 1.17 13.18 18.15
N GLY A 106 0.15 12.87 17.36
CA GLY A 106 -0.71 13.87 16.69
C GLY A 106 -0.04 14.56 15.48
N ARG A 107 1.13 14.09 15.06
CA ARG A 107 1.96 14.66 13.97
C ARG A 107 1.55 14.12 12.59
N LYS A 108 0.25 14.18 12.28
CA LYS A 108 -0.34 13.58 11.06
C LYS A 108 0.25 14.13 9.75
N ILE A 109 0.62 15.41 9.69
CA ILE A 109 1.22 16.00 8.49
C ILE A 109 2.59 15.40 8.22
N GLU A 110 3.36 15.14 9.28
CA GLU A 110 4.69 14.53 9.17
C GLU A 110 4.59 13.06 8.79
N ALA A 111 3.60 12.34 9.32
CA ALA A 111 3.28 10.98 8.89
C ALA A 111 2.97 10.91 7.38
N ILE A 112 2.19 11.88 6.85
CA ILE A 112 1.90 11.98 5.41
C ILE A 112 3.16 12.30 4.61
N LYS A 113 4.02 13.21 5.08
CA LYS A 113 5.29 13.51 4.42
C LYS A 113 6.20 12.30 4.38
N LEU A 114 6.38 11.61 5.51
CA LEU A 114 7.20 10.41 5.61
C LEU A 114 6.72 9.34 4.63
N TYR A 115 5.39 9.13 4.52
CA TYR A 115 4.83 8.23 3.53
C TYR A 115 5.20 8.64 2.09
N ILE A 116 5.07 9.92 1.73
CA ILE A 116 5.43 10.42 0.39
C ILE A 116 6.93 10.27 0.13
N ASP A 117 7.78 10.60 1.10
CA ASP A 117 9.24 10.60 0.93
C ASP A 117 9.78 9.18 0.73
N GLN A 118 9.17 8.19 1.39
CA GLN A 118 9.63 6.80 1.38
C GLN A 118 8.93 5.91 0.35
N VAL A 119 7.64 6.14 0.11
CA VAL A 119 6.82 5.33 -0.82
C VAL A 119 6.62 6.04 -2.15
N GLY A 120 6.63 7.37 -2.17
CA GLY A 120 6.21 8.17 -3.30
C GLY A 120 4.69 8.27 -3.45
N GLY A 121 4.26 8.97 -4.50
CA GLY A 121 2.84 9.18 -4.81
C GLY A 121 2.33 10.59 -4.48
N GLY A 122 1.04 10.80 -4.73
CA GLY A 122 0.40 12.10 -4.52
C GLY A 122 -0.10 12.30 -3.09
N LEU A 123 -0.25 13.56 -2.68
CA LEU A 123 -0.73 13.95 -1.33
C LEU A 123 -2.06 13.27 -0.96
N ARG A 124 -2.97 13.11 -1.93
CA ARG A 124 -4.27 12.44 -1.74
C ARG A 124 -4.09 10.98 -1.32
N ASP A 125 -3.21 10.25 -2.01
CA ASP A 125 -3.02 8.82 -1.79
C ASP A 125 -2.25 8.58 -0.49
N ALA A 126 -1.26 9.41 -0.19
CA ALA A 126 -0.54 9.38 1.08
C ALA A 126 -1.47 9.65 2.27
N LYS A 127 -2.36 10.65 2.16
CA LYS A 127 -3.38 10.90 3.18
C LYS A 127 -4.29 9.69 3.39
N LEU A 128 -4.77 9.08 2.32
CA LEU A 128 -5.64 7.91 2.41
C LEU A 128 -4.95 6.72 3.09
N ALA A 129 -3.67 6.49 2.78
CA ALA A 129 -2.88 5.43 3.40
C ALA A 129 -2.69 5.67 4.91
N VAL A 130 -2.28 6.88 5.28
CA VAL A 130 -2.09 7.27 6.69
C VAL A 130 -3.43 7.23 7.46
N ASP A 131 -4.54 7.65 6.84
CA ASP A 131 -5.88 7.58 7.44
C ASP A 131 -6.33 6.13 7.68
N THR A 132 -5.93 5.21 6.79
CA THR A 132 -6.21 3.78 6.93
C THR A 132 -5.42 3.18 8.08
N LEU A 133 -4.11 3.47 8.14
CA LEU A 133 -3.24 3.03 9.24
C LEU A 133 -3.73 3.53 10.60
N ALA A 134 -4.17 4.79 10.68
CA ALA A 134 -4.75 5.35 11.91
C ALA A 134 -5.99 4.56 12.38
N ARG A 135 -6.89 4.19 11.44
CA ARG A 135 -8.11 3.43 11.76
C ARG A 135 -7.79 2.01 12.22
N GLU A 136 -6.86 1.33 11.56
CA GLU A 136 -6.45 -0.03 11.91
C GLU A 136 -5.85 -0.10 13.32
N HIS A 137 -5.16 0.96 13.74
CA HIS A 137 -4.53 1.06 15.06
C HIS A 137 -5.41 1.74 16.11
N GLY A 138 -6.68 2.06 15.79
CA GLY A 138 -7.61 2.72 16.72
C GLY A 138 -7.16 4.12 17.15
N ILE A 139 -6.34 4.79 16.33
CA ILE A 139 -5.85 6.14 16.59
C ILE A 139 -6.93 7.10 16.09
N GLU A 140 -7.82 7.49 17.00
CA GLU A 140 -8.81 8.55 16.77
C GLU A 140 -8.08 9.79 16.23
N ALA A 141 -8.46 10.22 15.03
CA ALA A 141 -7.83 11.34 14.36
C ALA A 141 -8.04 12.62 15.18
N ALA A 142 -7.10 12.94 16.07
CA ALA A 142 -6.97 14.21 16.76
C ALA A 142 -6.50 15.32 15.79
N GLY A 143 -7.16 15.40 14.63
CA GLY A 143 -7.03 16.48 13.68
C GLY A 143 -8.28 17.33 13.78
N LYS A 144 -8.44 18.08 14.88
CA LYS A 144 -9.37 19.21 14.90
C LYS A 144 -8.80 20.24 13.92
N SER A 145 -9.17 20.11 12.65
CA SER A 145 -8.95 21.16 11.67
C SER A 145 -9.52 22.44 12.26
N GLY A 146 -8.66 23.41 12.56
CA GLY A 146 -9.02 24.69 13.14
C GLY A 146 -10.01 25.42 12.22
N GLY A 147 -11.30 25.21 12.46
CA GLY A 147 -12.35 26.12 12.07
C GLY A 147 -12.59 27.08 13.22
N CYS A 148 -12.57 28.37 12.92
CA CYS A 148 -12.59 29.53 13.81
C CYS A 148 -13.84 29.66 14.71
N LEU A 149 -14.61 28.58 14.91
CA LEU A 149 -15.93 28.60 15.54
C LEU A 149 -15.90 28.44 17.08
N SER A 150 -14.73 28.22 17.68
CA SER A 150 -14.62 27.97 19.14
C SER A 150 -14.54 29.23 20.00
N LEU A 151 -14.37 30.43 19.42
CA LEU A 151 -14.29 31.69 20.18
C LEU A 151 -15.66 32.38 20.39
N LEU A 152 -16.71 31.99 19.65
CA LEU A 152 -18.02 32.64 19.77
C LEU A 152 -18.89 32.07 20.90
N ILE A 153 -18.62 30.85 21.40
CA ILE A 153 -19.49 30.21 22.41
C ILE A 153 -19.14 30.68 23.84
N LEU A 154 -17.88 31.03 24.13
CA LEU A 154 -17.47 31.47 25.47
C LEU A 154 -17.77 32.95 25.78
N GLY A 155 -18.07 33.78 24.75
CA GLY A 155 -18.40 35.19 24.93
C GLY A 155 -19.87 35.48 25.26
N LEU A 156 -20.79 34.60 24.88
CA LEU A 156 -22.24 34.80 25.04
C LEU A 156 -22.77 34.42 26.44
N THR A 157 -22.05 33.57 27.18
CA THR A 157 -22.50 33.15 28.52
C THR A 157 -22.13 34.14 29.63
N LEU A 158 -21.07 34.95 29.45
CA LEU A 158 -20.64 35.96 30.43
C LEU A 158 -21.50 37.23 30.41
N THR A 159 -22.05 37.61 29.25
CA THR A 159 -22.92 38.80 29.15
C THR A 159 -24.35 38.52 29.62
N ALA A 160 -24.82 37.27 29.51
CA ALA A 160 -26.14 36.87 30.00
C ALA A 160 -26.23 36.81 31.53
N THR A 161 -25.15 36.42 32.23
CA THR A 161 -25.14 36.39 33.70
C THR A 161 -25.08 37.78 34.34
N ALA A 162 -24.48 38.76 33.66
CA ALA A 162 -24.42 40.13 34.15
C ALA A 162 -25.77 40.87 34.05
N GLY A 163 -26.56 40.58 33.01
CA GLY A 163 -27.91 41.14 32.86
C GLY A 163 -28.92 40.62 33.89
N TYR A 164 -28.81 39.35 34.27
CA TYR A 164 -29.73 38.71 35.23
C TYR A 164 -29.50 39.14 36.70
N LEU A 165 -28.37 39.78 37.03
CA LEU A 165 -28.08 40.30 38.37
C LEU A 165 -28.40 41.79 38.56
N LEU A 166 -28.81 42.49 37.50
CA LEU A 166 -29.07 43.94 37.50
C LEU A 166 -30.53 44.30 37.14
N THR A 167 -31.45 43.34 37.12
CA THR A 167 -32.90 43.53 36.93
C THR A 167 -33.66 42.95 38.10
#